data_AF-A0A2G4E2L5-F1
#
_entry.id   AF-A0A2G4E2L5-F1
#
_cell.length_a   1.000
_cell.length_b   1.000
_cell.length_c   1.000
_cell.angle_alpha   90.00
_cell.angle_beta   90.00
_cell.angle_gamma   90.00
#
_symmetry.space_group_name_H-M   'P 1'
#
loop_
_entity.id
_entity.type
_entity.pdbx_description
1 polymer ?
#
loop_
_entity_poly.entity_id
_entity_poly.type
_entity_poly.pdbx_seq_one_letter_code
_entity_poly.pdbx_strand_id
1 'polypeptide(L)' 'MADATLLQDGFLNTESGKGYAFVGPAFTDVNYFGDGVGIAVRKGDKADLDKLNAAIAAIRANGKYKAIQDKYFDFDIYGK' A
#
# COMPACT_ATOMS: atom_id res chain seq x y z
N MET A 1 -3.85 7.33 -0.88
CA MET A 1 -4.16 6.67 0.41
C MET A 1 -2.93 6.06 1.06
N ALA A 2 -2.11 5.28 0.34
CA ALA A 2 -0.89 4.68 0.88
C ALA A 2 0.09 5.68 1.54
N ASP A 3 0.28 6.87 0.97
CA ASP A 3 1.19 7.87 1.55
C ASP A 3 0.68 8.46 2.88
N ALA A 4 -0.66 8.58 3.02
CA ALA A 4 -1.26 9.09 4.24
C ALA A 4 -1.09 8.10 5.40
N THR A 5 -1.15 6.80 5.14
CA THR A 5 -0.97 5.78 6.19
C THR A 5 0.48 5.75 6.67
N LEU A 6 1.45 5.88 5.76
CA LEU A 6 2.87 5.99 6.12
C LEU A 6 3.16 7.24 6.97
N LEU A 7 2.56 8.38 6.64
CA LEU A 7 2.71 9.61 7.44
C LEU A 7 2.01 9.50 8.80
N GLN A 8 0.85 8.83 8.85
CA GLN A 8 0.14 8.61 10.11
C GLN A 8 0.98 7.76 11.07
N ASP A 9 1.42 6.59 10.63
CA ASP A 9 2.12 5.63 11.50
C ASP A 9 3.60 5.98 11.70
N GLY A 10 4.25 6.49 10.66
CA GLY A 10 5.67 6.85 10.69
C GLY A 10 5.98 8.18 11.36
N PHE A 11 4.99 9.07 11.53
CA PHE A 11 5.20 10.39 12.12
C PHE A 11 4.09 10.84 13.07
N LEU A 12 2.83 10.97 12.63
CA LEU A 12 1.78 11.60 13.44
C LEU A 12 1.46 10.81 14.73
N ASN A 13 1.58 9.49 14.70
CA ASN A 13 1.39 8.61 15.85
C ASN A 13 2.59 8.57 16.81
N THR A 14 3.68 9.27 16.51
CA THR A 14 4.88 9.34 17.34
C THR A 14 4.85 10.54 18.30
N GLU A 15 5.72 10.55 19.32
CA GLU A 15 5.92 11.73 20.19
C GLU A 15 6.23 13.01 19.39
N SER A 16 7.03 12.89 18.32
CA SER A 16 7.41 14.01 17.45
C SER A 16 6.24 14.55 16.61
N GLY A 17 5.18 13.75 16.43
CA GLY A 17 3.97 14.15 15.71
C GLY A 17 3.01 15.00 16.55
N LYS A 18 3.24 15.15 17.86
CA LYS A 18 2.37 15.94 18.74
C LYS A 18 2.28 17.40 18.27
N GLY A 19 1.05 17.89 18.14
CA GLY A 19 0.76 19.25 17.65
C GLY A 19 0.65 19.37 16.13
N TYR A 20 0.83 18.26 15.39
CA TYR A 20 0.59 18.20 13.94
C TYR A 20 -0.67 17.41 13.64
N ALA A 21 -1.28 17.70 12.49
CA ALA A 21 -2.42 16.98 11.96
C ALA A 21 -2.43 17.09 10.43
N PHE A 22 -3.17 16.20 9.76
CA PHE A 22 -3.50 16.40 8.36
C PHE A 22 -4.38 17.64 8.20
N VAL A 23 -4.12 18.42 7.15
CA VAL A 23 -4.89 19.61 6.78
C VAL A 23 -5.31 19.49 5.33
N GLY A 24 -6.59 19.78 5.05
CA GLY A 24 -7.17 19.69 3.71
C GLY A 24 -7.75 18.31 3.38
N PRO A 25 -8.28 18.14 2.17
CA PRO A 25 -8.91 16.89 1.73
C PRO A 25 -7.87 15.84 1.35
N ALA A 26 -8.32 14.58 1.25
CA ALA A 26 -7.54 13.54 0.61
C ALA A 26 -7.53 13.76 -0.91
N PHE A 27 -6.33 13.78 -1.50
CA PHE A 27 -6.15 13.80 -2.96
C PHE A 27 -6.01 12.37 -3.47
N THR A 28 -6.87 11.99 -4.42
CA THR A 28 -6.98 10.61 -4.92
C THR A 28 -7.17 10.55 -6.44
N ASP A 29 -6.90 11.66 -7.15
CA ASP A 29 -7.03 11.71 -8.61
C ASP A 29 -6.07 10.72 -9.29
N VAL A 30 -6.64 9.74 -9.98
CA VAL A 30 -5.92 8.65 -10.65
C VAL A 30 -4.91 9.16 -11.67
N ASN A 31 -5.13 10.33 -12.29
CA ASN A 31 -4.21 10.89 -13.28
C ASN A 31 -2.85 11.27 -12.65
N TYR A 32 -2.85 11.54 -11.35
CA TYR A 32 -1.65 11.94 -10.61
C TYR A 32 -1.15 10.87 -9.67
N PHE A 33 -2.05 10.09 -9.05
CA PHE A 33 -1.72 9.12 -8.00
C PHE A 33 -1.82 7.65 -8.44
N GLY A 34 -2.39 7.38 -9.62
CA GLY A 34 -2.59 6.03 -10.13
C GLY A 34 -3.60 5.19 -9.33
N ASP A 35 -3.72 3.91 -9.71
CA ASP A 35 -4.70 2.97 -9.15
C ASP A 35 -4.20 2.21 -7.91
N GLY A 36 -3.02 2.56 -7.39
CA GLY A 36 -2.39 1.88 -6.26
C GLY A 36 -0.90 1.63 -6.48
N VAL A 37 -0.36 0.62 -5.79
CA VAL A 37 1.07 0.29 -5.79
C VAL A 37 1.31 -1.05 -6.46
N GLY A 38 2.36 -1.14 -7.29
CA GLY A 38 2.73 -2.36 -8.00
C GLY A 38 4.24 -2.61 -8.00
N ILE A 39 4.63 -3.85 -8.32
CA ILE A 39 6.03 -4.22 -8.55
C ILE A 39 6.34 -3.95 -10.02
N ALA A 40 7.26 -3.01 -10.29
CA ALA A 40 7.68 -2.70 -11.65
C ALA A 40 8.61 -3.78 -12.21
N VAL A 41 8.40 -4.16 -13.47
CA VAL A 41 9.28 -5.04 -14.25
C VAL A 41 9.71 -4.35 -15.54
N ARG A 42 10.75 -4.88 -16.21
CA ARG A 42 11.18 -4.36 -17.51
C ARG A 42 10.06 -4.52 -18.54
N LYS A 43 9.93 -3.53 -19.43
CA LYS A 43 8.97 -3.58 -20.54
C LYS A 43 9.28 -4.80 -21.42
N GLY A 44 8.27 -5.64 -21.63
CA GLY A 44 8.38 -6.88 -22.41
C GLY A 44 8.77 -8.13 -21.60
N ASP A 45 9.14 -7.98 -20.32
CA ASP A 45 9.50 -9.11 -19.45
C ASP A 45 8.27 -9.83 -18.90
N LYS A 46 7.56 -10.53 -19.79
CA LYS A 46 6.31 -11.22 -19.43
C LYS A 46 6.54 -12.40 -18.49
N ALA A 47 7.70 -13.05 -18.57
CA ALA A 47 8.01 -14.20 -17.73
C ALA A 47 8.06 -13.81 -16.25
N ASP A 48 8.76 -12.73 -15.89
CA ASP A 48 8.83 -12.30 -14.50
C ASP A 48 7.57 -11.57 -14.04
N LEU A 49 6.88 -10.85 -14.95
CA LEU A 49 5.55 -10.28 -14.68
C LEU A 49 4.57 -11.37 -14.22
N ASP A 50 4.48 -12.46 -14.97
CA ASP A 50 3.50 -13.53 -14.70
C ASP A 50 3.83 -14.28 -13.41
N LYS A 51 5.12 -14.52 -13.13
CA LYS A 51 5.57 -15.14 -11.87
C LYS A 51 5.19 -14.28 -10.66
N LEU A 52 5.43 -12.97 -10.72
CA LEU A 52 5.12 -12.06 -9.62
C LEU A 52 3.61 -11.97 -9.39
N ASN A 53 2.81 -11.85 -10.46
CA ASN A 53 1.35 -11.84 -10.37
C ASN A 53 0.80 -13.14 -9.77
N ALA A 54 1.31 -14.30 -10.20
CA ALA A 54 0.91 -15.59 -9.65
C ALA A 54 1.28 -15.71 -8.17
N ALA A 55 2.47 -15.26 -7.78
CA ALA A 55 2.89 -15.26 -6.37
C ALA A 55 2.01 -14.36 -5.50
N ILE A 56 1.69 -13.14 -5.96
CA ILE A 56 0.81 -12.21 -5.24
C ILE A 56 -0.57 -12.83 -5.07
N ALA A 57 -1.15 -13.41 -6.14
CA ALA A 57 -2.44 -14.09 -6.05
C ALA A 57 -2.40 -15.26 -5.05
N ALA A 58 -1.34 -16.07 -5.07
CA ALA A 58 -1.18 -17.21 -4.17
C ALA A 58 -1.09 -16.78 -2.69
N ILE A 59 -0.30 -15.76 -2.36
CA ILE A 59 -0.18 -15.30 -0.96
C ILE A 59 -1.46 -14.64 -0.43
N ARG A 60 -2.27 -14.09 -1.33
CA ARG A 60 -3.59 -13.56 -0.98
C ARG A 60 -4.57 -14.69 -0.71
N ALA A 61 -4.63 -15.68 -1.59
CA ALA A 61 -5.51 -16.83 -1.46
C ALA A 61 -5.22 -17.68 -0.21
N ASN A 62 -3.95 -17.80 0.18
CA ASN A 62 -3.54 -18.59 1.34
C ASN A 62 -3.46 -17.79 2.67
N GLY A 63 -3.90 -16.52 2.67
CA GLY A 63 -3.94 -15.67 3.86
C GLY A 63 -2.61 -15.10 4.33
N LYS A 64 -1.48 -15.43 3.68
CA LYS A 64 -0.16 -14.87 4.04
C LYS A 64 -0.10 -13.36 3.84
N TYR A 65 -0.76 -12.83 2.82
CA TYR A 65 -0.90 -11.39 2.61
C TYR A 65 -1.56 -10.72 3.82
N LYS A 66 -2.70 -11.27 4.28
CA LYS A 66 -3.41 -10.76 5.45
C LYS A 66 -2.55 -10.82 6.71
N ALA A 67 -1.83 -11.93 6.93
CA ALA A 67 -0.93 -12.04 8.08
C ALA A 67 0.20 -11.00 8.07
N ILE A 68 0.69 -10.61 6.89
CA ILE A 68 1.67 -9.51 6.76
C ILE A 68 0.99 -8.16 7.02
N GLN A 69 -0.17 -7.90 6.41
CA GLN A 69 -0.92 -6.66 6.60
C GLN A 69 -1.25 -6.41 8.08
N ASP A 70 -1.81 -7.40 8.77
CA ASP A 70 -2.27 -7.29 10.16
C ASP A 70 -1.12 -6.97 11.14
N LYS A 71 0.14 -7.14 10.72
CA LYS A 71 1.32 -6.74 11.50
C LYS A 71 1.55 -5.23 11.49
N TYR A 72 1.12 -4.53 10.44
CA TYR A 72 1.44 -3.12 10.21
C TYR A 72 0.21 -2.22 10.21
N PHE A 73 -0.96 -2.75 9.86
CA PHE A 73 -2.19 -1.98 9.69
C PHE A 73 -3.35 -2.67 10.41
N ASP A 74 -4.18 -1.87 11.08
CA ASP A 74 -5.42 -2.29 11.75
C ASP A 74 -6.66 -2.18 10.85
N PHE A 75 -6.47 -1.88 9.56
CA PHE A 75 -7.50 -1.84 8.52
C PHE A 75 -7.04 -2.57 7.24
N ASP A 76 -7.94 -2.73 6.28
CA ASP A 76 -7.62 -3.31 4.96
C ASP A 76 -6.87 -2.30 4.10
N ILE A 77 -5.54 -2.45 4.03
CA ILE A 77 -4.67 -1.56 3.26
C ILE A 77 -4.75 -1.81 1.75
N TYR A 78 -5.20 -2.99 1.32
CA TYR A 78 -5.34 -3.26 -0.11
C TYR A 78 -6.52 -2.48 -0.71
N GLY A 79 -7.57 -2.24 0.08
CA GLY A 79 -8.83 -1.71 -0.44
C GLY A 79 -9.51 -2.75 -1.35
N LYS A 80 -10.80 -2.62 -1.62
CA LYS A 80 -11.49 -3.57 -2.49
C LYS A 80 -10.93 -3.58 -3.91
#